data_AF-K1NE13-F1
#
_entry.id   AF-K1NE13-F1
#
_cell.length_a   1.000
_cell.length_b   1.000
_cell.length_c   1.000
_cell.angle_alpha   90.00
_cell.angle_beta   90.00
_cell.angle_gamma   90.00
#
_symmetry.space_group_name_H-M   'P 1'
#
loop_
_entity.id
_entity.type
_entity.pdbx_description
1 polymer ?
#
loop_
_entity_poly.entity_id
_entity_poly.type
_entity_poly.pdbx_seq_one_letter_code
_entity_poly.pdbx_strand_id
1 'polypeptide(L)'
;MKDKLKQSIIAITSANLKKILYNQKLTQRDLAMLTGISIPSINRYYLGNGAIPQNNLVKIAKALHVAPDELDPSYQPTKDFLSQLAEKSDNPDLKFRTDYLKQLIQTSNLSVQEVASRLNIKPITVYKWLAGVNTPSKENTAKLADLFNVSASSLVNTSQEVELTPQQTKILGTLPPDLTDQQTDLIVSLIKSVLKNAN
;
A
#
# COMPACT_ATOMS: atom_id res chain seq x y z
N MET A 1 -12.26 15.83 25.00
CA MET A 1 -11.90 15.90 23.56
C MET A 1 -11.99 14.54 22.87
N LYS A 2 -11.40 13.47 23.42
CA LYS A 2 -11.42 12.12 22.82
C LYS A 2 -12.83 11.57 22.54
N ASP A 3 -13.79 11.78 23.45
CA ASP A 3 -15.16 11.27 23.25
C ASP A 3 -15.94 12.02 22.17
N LYS A 4 -15.72 13.33 22.03
CA LYS A 4 -16.33 14.13 20.95
C LYS A 4 -15.81 13.68 19.58
N LEU A 5 -14.49 13.46 19.45
CA LEU A 5 -13.90 12.97 18.20
C LEU A 5 -14.43 11.58 17.83
N LYS A 6 -14.51 10.67 18.81
CA LYS A 6 -15.07 9.33 18.60
C LYS A 6 -16.53 9.38 18.16
N GLN A 7 -17.34 10.26 18.76
CA GLN A 7 -18.73 10.43 18.34
C GLN A 7 -18.85 11.05 16.94
N SER A 8 -18.00 12.01 16.58
CA SER A 8 -17.95 12.56 15.23
C SER A 8 -17.64 11.49 14.19
N ILE A 9 -16.65 10.62 14.46
CA ILE A 9 -16.31 9.50 13.56
C ILE A 9 -17.50 8.56 13.40
N ILE A 10 -18.15 8.16 14.50
CA ILE A 10 -19.34 7.28 14.43
C ILE A 10 -20.46 7.91 13.58
N ALA A 11 -20.72 9.21 13.75
CA ALA A 11 -21.72 9.92 12.97
C ALA A 11 -21.38 9.91 11.47
N ILE A 12 -20.12 10.20 11.11
CA ILE A 12 -19.62 10.17 9.73
C ILE A 12 -19.75 8.76 9.15
N THR A 13 -19.30 7.74 9.88
CA THR A 13 -19.39 6.33 9.43
C THR A 13 -20.83 5.91 9.17
N SER A 14 -21.76 6.32 10.04
CA SER A 14 -23.19 6.05 9.84
C SER A 14 -23.75 6.76 8.59
N ALA A 15 -23.33 8.00 8.34
CA ALA A 15 -23.77 8.77 7.17
C ALA A 15 -23.23 8.18 5.87
N ASN A 16 -21.97 7.76 5.86
CA ASN A 16 -21.35 7.08 4.72
C ASN A 16 -22.07 5.76 4.42
N LEU A 17 -22.32 4.93 5.44
CA LEU A 17 -23.06 3.68 5.28
C LEU A 17 -24.47 3.92 4.69
N LYS A 18 -25.20 4.92 5.19
CA LYS A 18 -26.52 5.31 4.64
C LYS A 18 -26.42 5.68 3.17
N LYS A 19 -25.46 6.55 2.81
CA LYS A 19 -25.25 7.02 1.45
C LYS A 19 -24.94 5.87 0.48
N ILE A 20 -24.04 4.97 0.88
CA ILE A 20 -23.64 3.83 0.05
C ILE A 20 -24.82 2.88 -0.18
N LEU A 21 -25.55 2.52 0.89
CA LEU A 21 -26.73 1.66 0.78
C LEU A 21 -27.82 2.27 -0.10
N TYR A 22 -28.09 3.56 0.04
CA TYR A 22 -29.03 4.28 -0.81
C TYR A 22 -28.63 4.22 -2.29
N ASN A 23 -27.36 4.52 -2.59
CA ASN A 23 -26.85 4.52 -3.97
C ASN A 23 -26.87 3.11 -4.60
N GLN A 24 -26.64 2.08 -3.80
CA GLN A 24 -26.67 0.68 -4.25
C GLN A 24 -28.08 0.06 -4.19
N LYS A 25 -29.10 0.82 -3.75
CA LYS A 25 -30.48 0.36 -3.57
C LYS A 25 -30.59 -0.85 -2.64
N LEU A 26 -29.74 -0.91 -1.61
CA LEU A 26 -29.71 -1.98 -0.62
C LEU A 26 -30.37 -1.55 0.68
N THR A 27 -31.08 -2.49 1.31
CA THR A 27 -31.64 -2.29 2.66
C THR A 27 -30.68 -2.78 3.75
N GLN A 28 -30.95 -2.42 5.00
CA GLN A 28 -30.24 -2.96 6.17
C GLN A 28 -30.36 -4.49 6.25
N ARG A 29 -31.49 -5.07 5.79
CA ARG A 29 -31.69 -6.52 5.73
C ARG A 29 -30.81 -7.17 4.66
N ASP A 30 -30.71 -6.56 3.48
CA ASP A 30 -29.84 -7.06 2.41
C ASP A 30 -28.38 -7.07 2.88
N LEU A 31 -27.93 -5.98 3.51
CA LEU A 31 -26.58 -5.92 4.06
C LEU A 31 -26.33 -6.98 5.13
N ALA A 32 -27.30 -7.24 6.03
CA ALA A 32 -27.19 -8.31 7.03
C ALA A 32 -27.03 -9.69 6.38
N MET A 33 -27.80 -9.98 5.33
CA MET A 33 -27.68 -11.23 4.56
C MET A 33 -26.34 -11.35 3.85
N LEU A 34 -25.88 -10.29 3.16
CA LEU A 34 -24.62 -10.28 2.41
C LEU A 34 -23.38 -10.44 3.31
N THR A 35 -23.44 -9.90 4.53
CA THR A 35 -22.28 -9.88 5.45
C THR A 35 -22.30 -11.00 6.49
N GLY A 36 -23.46 -11.66 6.67
CA GLY A 36 -23.69 -12.57 7.80
C GLY A 36 -23.70 -11.87 9.17
N ILE A 37 -23.79 -10.54 9.21
CA ILE A 37 -23.88 -9.76 10.45
C ILE A 37 -25.34 -9.67 10.87
N SER A 38 -25.62 -9.85 12.16
CA SER A 38 -26.99 -9.77 12.68
C SER A 38 -27.67 -8.43 12.35
N ILE A 39 -28.96 -8.47 12.00
CA ILE A 39 -29.74 -7.26 11.69
C ILE A 39 -29.72 -6.21 12.82
N PRO A 40 -29.73 -6.56 14.12
CA PRO A 40 -29.63 -5.54 15.17
C PRO A 40 -28.27 -4.83 15.19
N SER A 41 -27.18 -5.53 14.84
CA SER A 41 -25.86 -4.92 14.74
C SER A 41 -25.78 -3.96 13.56
N ILE A 42 -26.29 -4.37 12.39
CA ILE A 42 -26.40 -3.49 11.22
C ILE A 42 -27.23 -2.24 11.54
N ASN A 43 -28.39 -2.41 12.19
CA ASN A 43 -29.23 -1.29 12.59
C ASN A 43 -28.50 -0.33 13.55
N ARG A 44 -27.75 -0.87 14.52
CA ARG A 44 -26.94 -0.05 15.44
C ARG A 44 -25.90 0.79 14.68
N TYR A 45 -25.21 0.20 13.70
CA TYR A 45 -24.22 0.91 12.88
C TYR A 45 -24.87 1.95 11.97
N TYR A 46 -25.96 1.56 11.30
CA TYR A 46 -26.72 2.44 10.40
C TYR A 46 -27.27 3.66 11.14
N LEU A 47 -27.73 3.51 12.39
CA LEU A 47 -28.22 4.62 13.19
C LEU A 47 -27.11 5.46 13.83
N GLY A 48 -25.85 5.02 13.80
CA GLY A 48 -24.75 5.68 14.50
C GLY A 48 -24.77 5.48 16.02
N ASN A 49 -25.47 4.44 16.49
CA ASN A 49 -25.59 4.11 17.93
C ASN A 49 -24.41 3.27 18.44
N GLY A 50 -23.29 3.26 17.73
CA GLY A 50 -22.07 2.56 18.10
C GLY A 50 -21.09 2.46 16.94
N ALA A 51 -19.79 2.38 17.27
CA ALA A 51 -18.75 2.15 16.29
C ALA A 51 -18.90 0.77 15.63
N ILE A 52 -18.49 0.68 14.37
CA ILE A 52 -18.40 -0.59 13.65
C ILE A 52 -17.09 -1.27 14.07
N PRO A 53 -17.13 -2.47 14.67
CA PRO A 53 -15.93 -3.23 14.95
C PRO A 53 -15.17 -3.51 13.65
N GLN A 54 -13.84 -3.52 13.70
CA GLN A 54 -13.01 -3.57 12.51
C GLN A 54 -13.27 -4.79 11.61
N ASN A 55 -13.52 -5.96 12.20
CA ASN A 55 -13.89 -7.17 11.46
C ASN A 55 -15.21 -7.01 10.69
N ASN A 56 -16.21 -6.38 11.30
CA ASN A 56 -17.49 -6.10 10.69
C ASN A 56 -17.38 -5.00 9.63
N LEU A 57 -16.54 -3.99 9.84
CA LEU A 57 -16.25 -2.94 8.85
C LEU A 57 -15.66 -3.55 7.58
N VAL A 58 -14.69 -4.46 7.70
CA VAL A 58 -14.10 -5.18 6.56
C VAL A 58 -15.15 -6.04 5.84
N LYS A 59 -16.00 -6.77 6.57
CA LYS A 59 -17.10 -7.56 5.97
C LYS A 59 -18.08 -6.67 5.19
N ILE A 60 -18.49 -5.54 5.78
CA ILE A 60 -19.39 -4.58 5.16
C ILE A 60 -18.75 -3.97 3.91
N ALA A 61 -17.48 -3.53 4.00
CA ALA A 61 -16.74 -2.98 2.87
C ALA A 61 -16.66 -3.97 1.71
N LYS A 62 -16.31 -5.23 2.00
CA LYS A 62 -16.25 -6.32 1.02
C LYS A 62 -17.61 -6.57 0.36
N ALA A 63 -18.68 -6.67 1.16
CA ALA A 63 -20.03 -6.91 0.66
C ALA A 63 -20.57 -5.75 -0.20
N LEU A 64 -20.19 -4.51 0.11
CA LEU A 64 -20.58 -3.32 -0.64
C LEU A 64 -19.62 -2.99 -1.78
N HIS A 65 -18.56 -3.78 -1.98
CA HIS A 65 -17.50 -3.52 -2.96
C HIS A 65 -16.90 -2.11 -2.87
N VAL A 66 -16.74 -1.60 -1.64
CA VAL A 66 -16.08 -0.32 -1.31
C VAL A 66 -14.84 -0.57 -0.47
N ALA A 67 -13.95 0.41 -0.38
CA ALA A 67 -12.84 0.34 0.56
C ALA A 67 -13.31 0.60 2.01
N PRO A 68 -12.67 0.00 3.04
CA PRO A 68 -13.15 0.15 4.42
C PRO A 68 -13.09 1.59 4.95
N ASP A 69 -12.18 2.40 4.43
CA ASP A 69 -12.05 3.83 4.74
C ASP A 69 -13.15 4.70 4.11
N GLU A 70 -13.79 4.25 3.02
CA GLU A 70 -15.01 4.89 2.50
C GLU A 70 -16.20 4.76 3.45
N LEU A 71 -16.19 3.76 4.33
CA LEU A 71 -17.14 3.63 5.42
C LEU A 71 -16.66 4.43 6.63
N ASP A 72 -15.47 4.12 7.14
CA ASP A 72 -14.90 4.77 8.32
C ASP A 72 -13.57 5.48 7.97
N PRO A 73 -13.55 6.82 7.86
CA PRO A 73 -12.33 7.55 7.47
C PRO A 73 -11.15 7.37 8.43
N SER A 74 -11.39 6.88 9.65
CA SER A 74 -10.33 6.59 10.62
C SER A 74 -9.73 5.20 10.45
N TYR A 75 -10.25 4.38 9.51
CA TYR A 75 -9.80 3.02 9.31
C TYR A 75 -8.32 2.95 8.96
N GLN A 76 -7.59 2.21 9.78
CA GLN A 76 -6.23 1.79 9.49
C GLN A 76 -6.26 0.32 9.08
N PRO A 77 -5.66 -0.05 7.94
CA PRO A 77 -5.64 -1.44 7.50
C PRO A 77 -4.94 -2.32 8.54
N THR A 78 -5.59 -3.42 8.94
CA THR A 78 -4.95 -4.44 9.78
C THR A 78 -4.02 -5.34 8.99
N LYS A 79 -3.06 -5.94 9.68
CA LYS A 79 -2.25 -7.04 9.12
C LYS A 79 -3.13 -8.14 8.53
N ASP A 80 -4.20 -8.54 9.21
CA ASP A 80 -5.14 -9.56 8.73
C ASP A 80 -5.84 -9.14 7.44
N PHE A 81 -6.30 -7.89 7.34
CA PHE A 81 -6.92 -7.37 6.12
C PHE A 81 -5.92 -7.36 4.95
N LEU A 82 -4.71 -6.84 5.17
CA LEU A 82 -3.67 -6.83 4.14
C LEU A 82 -3.27 -8.25 3.72
N SER A 83 -3.21 -9.19 4.67
CA SER A 83 -2.90 -10.60 4.39
C SER A 83 -4.02 -11.27 3.57
N GLN A 84 -5.29 -10.90 3.79
CA GLN A 84 -6.40 -11.37 2.96
C GLN A 84 -6.40 -10.80 1.55
N LEU A 85 -5.81 -9.62 1.33
CA LEU A 85 -5.61 -9.07 -0.01
C LEU A 85 -4.47 -9.76 -0.75
N ALA A 86 -3.50 -10.31 0.00
CA ALA A 86 -2.37 -11.08 -0.51
C ALA A 86 -2.77 -12.52 -0.89
N GLU A 87 -3.64 -12.67 -1.88
CA GLU A 87 -3.77 -13.95 -2.59
C GLU A 87 -2.67 -14.03 -3.67
N LYS A 88 -1.91 -15.14 -3.63
CA LYS A 88 -0.71 -15.48 -4.45
C LYS A 88 -0.50 -14.59 -5.68
N SER A 89 0.31 -13.56 -5.51
CA SER A 89 1.09 -13.01 -6.61
C SER A 89 2.46 -13.65 -6.53
N ASP A 90 2.68 -14.72 -7.31
CA ASP A 90 4.00 -15.36 -7.49
C ASP A 90 4.89 -14.48 -8.40
N ASN A 91 4.87 -13.16 -8.18
CA ASN A 91 5.70 -12.23 -8.94
C ASN A 91 6.87 -11.78 -8.03
N PRO A 92 8.00 -12.51 -8.02
CA PRO A 92 9.16 -12.16 -7.21
C PRO A 92 9.79 -10.82 -7.61
N ASP A 93 9.35 -10.20 -8.70
CA ASP A 93 9.91 -8.98 -9.29
C ASP A 93 9.22 -7.69 -8.81
N LEU A 94 8.58 -7.72 -7.63
CA LEU A 94 8.01 -6.53 -6.99
C LEU A 94 9.14 -5.64 -6.47
N LYS A 95 9.82 -4.93 -7.37
CA LYS A 95 10.85 -3.93 -7.03
C LYS A 95 10.26 -2.74 -6.25
N PHE A 96 8.95 -2.64 -6.05
CA PHE A 96 8.35 -1.52 -5.32
C PHE A 96 8.56 -1.65 -3.81
N ARG A 97 9.03 -0.58 -3.16
CA ARG A 97 9.32 -0.55 -1.72
C ARG A 97 8.04 -0.31 -0.91
N THR A 98 7.24 -1.37 -0.79
CA THR A 98 5.96 -1.35 -0.07
C THR A 98 6.06 -0.79 1.35
N ASP A 99 7.10 -1.17 2.10
CA ASP A 99 7.29 -0.68 3.47
C ASP A 99 7.66 0.81 3.52
N TYR A 100 8.36 1.31 2.50
CA TYR A 100 8.64 2.73 2.38
C TYR A 100 7.37 3.54 2.06
N LEU A 101 6.49 3.02 1.20
CA LEU A 101 5.18 3.64 0.97
C LEU A 101 4.35 3.70 2.25
N LYS A 102 4.34 2.63 3.06
CA LYS A 102 3.66 2.64 4.37
C LYS A 102 4.18 3.77 5.26
N GLN A 103 5.50 3.93 5.34
CA GLN A 103 6.13 5.00 6.12
C GLN A 103 5.73 6.38 5.60
N LEU A 104 5.77 6.61 4.29
CA LEU A 104 5.38 7.91 3.70
C LEU A 104 3.96 8.31 4.10
N ILE A 105 2.99 7.39 3.94
CA ILE A 105 1.58 7.62 4.30
C ILE A 105 1.44 7.95 5.80
N GLN A 106 2.14 7.20 6.65
CA GLN A 106 2.13 7.43 8.10
C GLN A 106 2.71 8.80 8.49
N THR A 107 3.82 9.20 7.86
CA THR A 107 4.51 10.48 8.15
C THR A 107 3.81 11.69 7.56
N SER A 108 3.06 11.53 6.47
CA SER A 108 2.33 12.62 5.81
C SER A 108 0.99 12.94 6.46
N ASN A 109 0.58 12.18 7.48
CA ASN A 109 -0.75 12.27 8.11
C ASN A 109 -1.90 12.21 7.08
N LEU A 110 -1.68 11.46 5.99
CA LEU A 110 -2.68 11.22 4.96
C LEU A 110 -3.30 9.84 5.17
N SER A 111 -4.59 9.74 4.89
CA SER A 111 -5.30 8.47 4.75
C SER A 111 -5.06 7.84 3.37
N VAL A 112 -5.31 6.54 3.28
CA VAL A 112 -5.27 5.82 1.99
C VAL A 112 -6.28 6.41 1.01
N GLN A 113 -7.45 6.84 1.48
CA GLN A 113 -8.45 7.54 0.69
C GLN A 113 -7.93 8.85 0.09
N GLU A 114 -7.25 9.67 0.89
CA GLU A 114 -6.69 10.94 0.42
C GLU A 114 -5.60 10.70 -0.62
N VAL A 115 -4.71 9.73 -0.37
CA VAL A 115 -3.69 9.31 -1.35
C VAL A 115 -4.35 8.85 -2.66
N ALA A 116 -5.34 7.96 -2.57
CA ALA A 116 -6.04 7.45 -3.73
C ALA A 116 -6.78 8.55 -4.51
N SER A 117 -7.41 9.48 -3.79
CA SER A 117 -8.13 10.63 -4.37
C SER A 117 -7.16 11.57 -5.09
N ARG A 118 -6.00 11.86 -4.49
CA ARG A 118 -4.93 12.69 -5.10
C ARG A 118 -4.37 12.06 -6.37
N LEU A 119 -4.34 10.73 -6.42
CA LEU A 119 -3.88 9.94 -7.57
C LEU A 119 -4.97 9.67 -8.61
N ASN A 120 -6.23 10.01 -8.31
CA ASN A 120 -7.42 9.68 -9.10
C ASN A 120 -7.57 8.16 -9.34
N ILE A 121 -7.41 7.36 -8.28
CA ILE A 121 -7.55 5.90 -8.30
C ILE A 121 -8.46 5.42 -7.16
N LYS A 122 -8.85 4.15 -7.19
CA LYS A 122 -9.62 3.54 -6.10
C LYS A 122 -8.71 3.24 -4.89
N PRO A 123 -9.16 3.47 -3.64
CA PRO A 123 -8.36 3.19 -2.44
C PRO A 123 -7.91 1.72 -2.35
N ILE A 124 -8.73 0.78 -2.84
CA ILE A 124 -8.38 -0.64 -2.90
C ILE A 124 -7.09 -0.91 -3.69
N THR A 125 -6.78 -0.09 -4.70
CA THR A 125 -5.55 -0.22 -5.48
C THR A 125 -4.33 0.10 -4.60
N VAL A 126 -4.43 1.14 -3.76
CA VAL A 126 -3.37 1.50 -2.81
C VAL A 126 -3.21 0.41 -1.74
N TYR A 127 -4.31 -0.12 -1.21
CA TYR A 127 -4.23 -1.23 -0.24
C TYR A 127 -3.55 -2.48 -0.82
N LYS A 128 -3.76 -2.79 -2.11
CA LYS A 128 -3.04 -3.87 -2.80
C LYS A 128 -1.54 -3.60 -2.92
N TRP A 129 -1.12 -2.35 -3.15
CA TRP A 129 0.29 -1.97 -3.09
C TRP A 129 0.85 -2.14 -1.68
N LEU A 130 0.13 -1.69 -0.64
CA LEU A 130 0.54 -1.82 0.76
C LEU A 130 0.63 -3.28 1.24
N ALA A 131 -0.16 -4.16 0.63
CA ALA A 131 -0.14 -5.60 0.86
C ALA A 131 0.90 -6.34 -0.01
N GLY A 132 1.58 -5.64 -0.93
CA GLY A 132 2.56 -6.28 -1.83
C GLY A 132 1.93 -7.24 -2.83
N VAL A 133 0.66 -7.05 -3.20
CA VAL A 133 -0.06 -7.91 -4.16
C VAL A 133 0.35 -7.56 -5.59
N ASN A 134 0.47 -6.27 -5.87
CA ASN A 134 0.90 -5.73 -7.16
C ASN A 134 1.72 -4.46 -6.94
N THR A 135 2.42 -4.02 -7.99
CA THR A 135 3.13 -2.75 -8.01
C THR A 135 2.31 -1.64 -8.69
N PRO A 136 2.52 -0.38 -8.31
CA PRO A 136 2.04 0.76 -9.12
C PRO A 136 2.71 0.75 -10.50
N SER A 137 1.97 1.21 -11.52
CA SER A 137 2.53 1.49 -12.84
C SER A 137 3.56 2.62 -12.77
N LYS A 138 4.40 2.78 -13.80
CA LYS A 138 5.35 3.91 -13.89
C LYS A 138 4.67 5.26 -13.68
N GLU A 139 3.48 5.45 -14.25
CA GLU A 139 2.65 6.64 -14.08
C GLU A 139 2.24 6.84 -12.61
N ASN A 140 1.70 5.80 -11.96
CA ASN A 140 1.28 5.91 -10.57
C ASN A 140 2.46 6.07 -9.60
N THR A 141 3.61 5.48 -9.90
CA THR A 141 4.86 5.70 -9.15
C THR A 141 5.32 7.14 -9.26
N ALA A 142 5.23 7.77 -10.45
CA ALA A 142 5.52 9.19 -10.60
C ALA A 142 4.54 10.06 -9.80
N LYS A 143 3.23 9.77 -9.85
CA LYS A 143 2.25 10.49 -9.02
C LYS A 143 2.48 10.34 -7.52
N LEU A 144 2.89 9.16 -7.05
CA LEU A 144 3.29 8.96 -5.65
C LEU A 144 4.52 9.79 -5.31
N ALA A 145 5.52 9.79 -6.19
CA ALA A 145 6.75 10.56 -6.03
C ALA A 145 6.45 12.06 -5.87
N ASP A 146 5.60 12.59 -6.76
CA ASP A 146 5.14 13.98 -6.71
C ASP A 146 4.32 14.28 -5.44
N LEU A 147 3.40 13.39 -5.07
CA LEU A 147 2.54 13.56 -3.88
C LEU A 147 3.36 13.66 -2.58
N PHE A 148 4.39 12.82 -2.44
CA PHE A 148 5.22 12.75 -1.25
C PHE A 148 6.50 13.58 -1.34
N ASN A 149 6.72 14.29 -2.46
CA ASN A 149 7.93 15.06 -2.73
C ASN A 149 9.22 14.21 -2.56
N VAL A 150 9.22 13.02 -3.15
CA VAL A 150 10.36 12.09 -3.17
C VAL A 150 10.73 11.72 -4.60
N SER A 151 11.92 11.17 -4.84
CA SER A 151 12.25 10.63 -6.16
C SER A 151 11.46 9.35 -6.45
N ALA A 152 10.99 9.18 -7.69
CA ALA A 152 10.39 7.93 -8.16
C ALA A 152 11.35 6.73 -8.01
N SER A 153 12.67 6.97 -8.07
CA SER A 153 13.67 5.94 -7.78
C SER A 153 13.69 5.53 -6.32
N SER A 154 13.35 6.40 -5.37
CA SER A 154 13.31 6.07 -3.93
C SER A 154 12.16 5.13 -3.58
N LEU A 155 11.10 5.14 -4.37
CA LEU A 155 9.92 4.26 -4.25
C LEU A 155 10.16 2.85 -4.79
N VAL A 156 11.24 2.64 -5.54
CA VAL A 156 11.59 1.37 -6.17
C VAL A 156 12.97 0.94 -5.67
N ASN A 157 13.20 -0.35 -5.48
CA ASN A 157 14.54 -0.89 -5.30
C ASN A 157 15.24 -0.81 -6.67
N THR A 158 15.93 0.32 -6.90
CA THR A 158 16.86 0.47 -8.03
C THR A 158 18.17 -0.26 -7.80
N SER A 159 18.33 -0.95 -6.67
CA SER A 159 19.31 -2.03 -6.55
C SER A 159 18.94 -3.06 -7.60
N GLN A 160 19.54 -2.93 -8.78
CA GLN A 160 19.86 -4.11 -9.55
C GLN A 160 20.63 -4.99 -8.56
N GLU A 161 19.97 -6.00 -7.98
CA GLU A 161 20.65 -7.27 -7.84
C GLU A 161 20.99 -7.66 -9.28
N VAL A 162 22.12 -7.13 -9.75
CA VAL A 162 22.83 -7.76 -10.83
C VAL A 162 23.11 -9.13 -10.24
N GLU A 163 22.43 -10.16 -10.71
CA GLU A 163 22.86 -11.53 -10.43
C GLU A 163 24.27 -11.63 -11.02
N LEU A 164 25.26 -11.44 -10.15
CA LEU A 164 26.66 -11.54 -10.52
C LEU A 164 26.91 -13.00 -10.82
N THR A 165 27.48 -13.27 -11.98
CA THR A 165 28.01 -14.60 -12.29
C THR A 165 29.00 -15.03 -11.19
N PRO A 166 29.20 -16.35 -10.95
CA PRO A 166 30.17 -16.83 -9.98
C PRO A 166 31.56 -16.19 -10.14
N GLN A 167 31.95 -15.86 -11.37
CA GLN A 167 33.20 -15.18 -11.71
C GLN A 167 33.20 -13.71 -11.26
N GLN A 168 32.10 -12.97 -11.45
CA GLN A 168 31.98 -11.59 -10.99
C GLN A 168 31.96 -11.48 -9.46
N THR A 169 31.29 -12.40 -8.77
CA THR A 169 31.29 -12.48 -7.29
C THR A 169 32.69 -12.76 -6.75
N LYS A 170 33.46 -13.62 -7.45
CA LYS A 170 34.86 -13.87 -7.10
C LYS A 170 35.72 -12.61 -7.23
N ILE A 171 35.50 -11.80 -8.28
CA ILE A 171 36.21 -10.52 -8.46
C ILE A 171 35.83 -9.56 -7.33
N LEU A 172 34.53 -9.38 -7.04
CA LEU A 172 34.08 -8.50 -5.95
C LEU A 172 34.61 -8.92 -4.58
N GLY A 173 34.64 -10.22 -4.28
CA GLY A 173 35.17 -10.74 -3.01
C GLY A 173 36.69 -10.57 -2.82
N THR A 174 37.42 -10.22 -3.88
CA THR A 174 38.87 -9.91 -3.80
C THR A 174 39.16 -8.43 -3.57
N LEU A 175 38.16 -7.57 -3.65
CA LEU A 175 38.32 -6.13 -3.46
C LEU A 175 38.33 -5.79 -1.96
N PRO A 176 39.18 -4.86 -1.51
CA PRO A 176 39.16 -4.38 -0.14
C PRO A 176 37.88 -3.55 0.13
N PRO A 177 37.39 -3.51 1.39
CA PRO A 177 36.16 -2.82 1.75
C PRO A 177 36.29 -1.28 1.71
N ASP A 178 37.51 -0.74 1.69
CA ASP A 178 37.86 0.67 1.85
C ASP A 178 38.61 1.24 0.63
N LEU A 179 38.01 1.09 -0.54
CA LEU A 179 38.55 1.66 -1.78
C LEU A 179 38.42 3.19 -1.83
N THR A 180 39.49 3.86 -2.25
CA THR A 180 39.44 5.28 -2.62
C THR A 180 38.96 5.48 -4.06
N ASP A 181 38.54 6.70 -4.39
CA ASP A 181 38.14 7.05 -5.77
C ASP A 181 39.26 6.77 -6.77
N GLN A 182 40.51 7.13 -6.43
CA GLN A 182 41.67 6.89 -7.28
C GLN A 182 41.94 5.39 -7.50
N GLN A 183 41.79 4.56 -6.46
CA GLN A 183 41.94 3.10 -6.58
C GLN A 183 40.82 2.50 -7.43
N THR A 184 39.60 3.00 -7.27
CA THR A 184 38.43 2.58 -8.04
C THR A 184 38.63 2.86 -9.53
N ASP A 185 39.10 4.06 -9.88
CA ASP A 185 39.39 4.43 -11.27
C ASP A 185 40.47 3.56 -11.90
N LEU A 186 41.53 3.24 -11.15
CA LEU A 186 42.60 2.35 -11.61
C LEU A 186 42.08 0.93 -11.87
N ILE A 187 41.26 0.39 -10.96
CA ILE A 187 40.67 -0.95 -11.11
C ILE A 187 39.74 -0.98 -12.32
N VAL A 188 38.87 0.03 -12.48
CA VAL A 188 37.96 0.12 -13.63
C VAL A 188 38.74 0.23 -14.95
N SER A 189 39.81 1.03 -14.96
CA SER A 189 40.69 1.17 -16.12
C SER A 189 41.38 -0.16 -16.49
N LEU A 190 41.88 -0.89 -15.50
CA LEU A 190 42.50 -2.20 -15.70
C LEU A 190 41.50 -3.22 -16.28
N ILE A 191 40.31 -3.32 -15.70
CA ILE A 191 39.25 -4.22 -16.19
C ILE A 191 38.91 -3.90 -17.65
N LYS A 192 38.71 -2.60 -17.98
CA LYS A 192 38.44 -2.16 -19.35
C LYS A 192 39.58 -2.52 -20.32
N SER A 193 40.83 -2.39 -19.89
CA SER A 193 42.01 -2.76 -20.69
C SER A 193 42.07 -4.26 -20.97
N VAL A 194 41.86 -5.10 -19.94
CA VAL A 194 41.84 -6.57 -20.09
C VAL A 194 40.74 -7.01 -21.04
N LEU A 195 39.54 -6.45 -20.91
CA LEU A 195 38.40 -6.77 -21.80
C LEU A 195 38.62 -6.29 -23.24
N LYS A 196 39.37 -5.19 -23.44
CA LYS A 196 39.71 -4.68 -24.77
C LYS A 196 40.76 -5.53 -25.48
N ASN A 197 41.68 -6.14 -24.72
CA ASN A 197 42.75 -7.01 -25.27
C ASN A 197 42.32 -8.48 -25.41
N ALA A 198 41.16 -8.85 -24.87
CA ALA A 198 40.58 -10.19 -24.94
C ALA A 198 39.62 -10.38 -26.13
N ASN A 199 39.35 -9.33 -26.91
CA ASN A 199 38.60 -9.33 -28.16
C ASN A 199 39.54 -9.00 -29.33
#